data_AF-A0A1N6HYC1-F1
#
_entry.id   AF-A0A1N6HYC1-F1
#
_cell.length_a   1.000
_cell.length_b   1.000
_cell.length_c   1.000
_cell.angle_alpha   90.00
_cell.angle_beta   90.00
_cell.angle_gamma   90.00
#
_symmetry.space_group_name_H-M   'P 1'
#
loop_
_entity.id
_entity.type
_entity.pdbx_description
1 polymer ?
#
loop_
_entity_poly.entity_id
_entity_poly.type
_entity_poly.pdbx_seq_one_letter_code
_entity_poly.pdbx_strand_id
1 'polypeptide(L)'
;MIIGATKKAQPLFSALPSIEDKEYGKQFAQINPLFSWHANYINVNRKKVIILLNDQTLTPIILQDINAQKKKQLSELIPEAIRIAFEIAGISSEKIDEYLKLAGDIQVTTTSNRSVLGSVNLVAEELSDFRLNINQTINREVMTYFSNYIHSKLTKQGYFSSAEVLREALNKSLEVLESVETEPYLIEKTWDYSKFSQVDTSNFSSYQWETHIEASIKNNEKLLTAFKEYTIAVKGLSEKTIKRHMENLDYYLNIYLIEYEQATPLNSTEAAGNFLSSFFVEKSLASSSASLKQCGSSLKKLYQFLYEAGEISKNYLAEVNESIKLGVQEGVEYLGYTEDGGSWF
;
A
#
# COMPACT_ATOMS: atom_id res chain seq x y z
N MET A 1 19.07 -9.23 -6.61
CA MET A 1 18.29 -8.67 -5.50
C MET A 1 17.61 -7.42 -5.98
N ILE A 2 16.51 -7.00 -5.34
CA ILE A 2 15.79 -5.78 -5.76
C ILE A 2 15.92 -4.70 -4.69
N ILE A 3 16.22 -3.48 -5.14
CA ILE A 3 16.24 -2.27 -4.32
C ILE A 3 15.07 -1.37 -4.72
N GLY A 4 14.10 -1.22 -3.82
CA GLY A 4 13.04 -0.24 -3.91
C GLY A 4 13.52 1.12 -3.40
N ALA A 5 13.94 2.01 -4.30
CA ALA A 5 14.42 3.34 -3.92
C ALA A 5 13.30 4.39 -3.95
N THR A 6 13.29 5.30 -2.98
CA THR A 6 12.38 6.47 -2.97
C THR A 6 12.58 7.30 -4.23
N LYS A 7 11.53 7.99 -4.70
CA LYS A 7 11.62 8.88 -5.88
C LYS A 7 12.78 9.88 -5.76
N LYS A 8 13.03 10.36 -4.54
CA LYS A 8 14.17 11.24 -4.21
C LYS A 8 15.50 10.52 -4.40
N ALA A 9 15.64 9.27 -3.95
CA ALA A 9 16.89 8.50 -3.97
C ALA A 9 17.24 7.85 -5.31
N GLN A 10 16.27 7.63 -6.21
CA GLN A 10 16.48 7.05 -7.55
C GLN A 10 17.72 7.60 -8.30
N PRO A 11 17.97 8.92 -8.35
CA PRO A 11 19.13 9.45 -9.09
C PRO A 11 20.50 9.07 -8.49
N LEU A 12 20.56 8.45 -7.31
CA LEU A 12 21.80 7.92 -6.73
C LEU A 12 22.13 6.54 -7.27
N PHE A 13 21.12 5.78 -7.71
CA PHE A 13 21.26 4.43 -8.23
C PHE A 13 21.29 4.37 -9.76
N SER A 14 21.47 5.50 -10.43
CA SER A 14 21.40 5.62 -11.90
C SER A 14 22.44 4.82 -12.68
N ALA A 15 23.45 4.26 -12.00
CA ALA A 15 24.45 3.38 -12.62
C ALA A 15 24.08 1.89 -12.54
N LEU A 16 22.97 1.55 -11.87
CA LEU A 16 22.49 0.18 -11.73
C LEU A 16 21.30 -0.07 -12.68
N PRO A 17 21.07 -1.32 -13.10
CA PRO A 17 19.92 -1.70 -13.91
C PRO A 17 18.59 -1.31 -13.25
N SER A 18 17.68 -0.71 -14.02
CA SER A 18 16.32 -0.41 -13.58
C SER A 18 15.32 -1.46 -14.04
N ILE A 19 14.35 -1.78 -13.19
CA ILE A 19 13.23 -2.66 -13.54
C ILE A 19 12.15 -1.84 -14.24
N GLU A 20 11.84 -2.20 -15.49
CA GLU A 20 10.77 -1.54 -16.27
C GLU A 20 9.38 -1.91 -15.76
N ASP A 21 9.16 -3.21 -15.49
CA ASP A 21 7.91 -3.70 -14.90
C ASP A 21 7.88 -3.46 -13.37
N LYS A 22 7.18 -2.39 -13.00
CA LYS A 22 7.00 -2.02 -11.59
C LYS A 22 6.18 -3.05 -10.81
N GLU A 23 5.26 -3.77 -11.46
CA GLU A 23 4.45 -4.76 -10.78
C GLU A 23 5.28 -6.00 -10.47
N TYR A 24 6.14 -6.44 -11.40
CA TYR A 24 7.16 -7.47 -11.11
C TYR A 24 8.02 -7.11 -9.89
N GLY A 25 8.59 -5.89 -9.87
CA GLY A 25 9.44 -5.48 -8.74
C GLY A 25 8.69 -5.45 -7.41
N LYS A 26 7.39 -5.13 -7.43
CA LYS A 26 6.52 -5.14 -6.25
C LYS A 26 6.17 -6.56 -5.81
N GLN A 27 5.82 -7.43 -6.74
CA GLN A 27 5.53 -8.84 -6.47
C GLN A 27 6.75 -9.53 -5.90
N PHE A 28 7.91 -9.40 -6.55
CA PHE A 28 9.18 -9.94 -6.06
C PHE A 28 9.46 -9.50 -4.62
N ALA A 29 9.30 -8.21 -4.30
CA ALA A 29 9.53 -7.73 -2.93
C ALA A 29 8.56 -8.30 -1.90
N GLN A 30 7.34 -8.64 -2.32
CA GLN A 30 6.34 -9.26 -1.46
C GLN A 30 6.65 -10.75 -1.20
N ILE A 31 7.07 -11.50 -2.22
CA ILE A 31 7.36 -12.93 -2.10
C ILE A 31 8.77 -13.22 -1.56
N ASN A 32 9.74 -12.32 -1.82
CA ASN A 32 11.14 -12.44 -1.45
C ASN A 32 11.62 -11.25 -0.58
N PRO A 33 11.01 -10.99 0.58
CA PRO A 33 11.35 -9.81 1.39
C PRO A 33 12.78 -9.87 1.96
N LEU A 34 13.38 -11.06 2.15
CA LEU A 34 14.78 -11.18 2.56
C LEU A 34 15.76 -10.73 1.45
N PHE A 35 15.38 -10.86 0.19
CA PHE A 35 16.19 -10.47 -0.98
C PHE A 35 15.81 -9.10 -1.54
N SER A 36 15.03 -8.35 -0.77
CA SER A 36 14.51 -7.03 -1.13
C SER A 36 14.91 -5.99 -0.10
N TRP A 37 15.31 -4.83 -0.60
CA TRP A 37 15.83 -3.74 0.22
C TRP A 37 15.14 -2.44 -0.14
N HIS A 38 14.87 -1.60 0.85
CA HIS A 38 14.33 -0.27 0.67
C HIS A 38 15.38 0.79 0.87
N ALA A 39 15.53 1.68 -0.11
CA ALA A 39 16.55 2.72 -0.08
C ALA A 39 15.97 4.14 0.03
N ASN A 40 16.57 4.94 0.91
CA ASN A 40 16.39 6.39 0.97
C ASN A 40 17.75 7.08 1.15
N TYR A 41 17.78 8.41 1.13
CA TYR A 41 18.98 9.15 1.52
C TYR A 41 18.67 10.43 2.29
N ILE A 42 19.63 10.76 3.15
CA ILE A 42 19.72 12.05 3.86
C ILE A 42 20.99 12.79 3.45
N ASN A 43 21.03 14.09 3.76
CA ASN A 43 22.24 14.88 3.62
C ASN A 43 22.82 15.11 5.01
N VAL A 44 24.03 14.61 5.26
CA VAL A 44 24.78 14.88 6.50
C VAL A 44 26.07 15.58 6.10
N ASN A 45 26.35 16.76 6.67
CA ASN A 45 27.52 17.57 6.33
C ASN A 45 27.70 17.80 4.82
N ARG A 46 26.59 18.12 4.13
CA ARG A 46 26.50 18.31 2.65
C ARG A 46 26.82 17.07 1.81
N LYS A 47 27.03 15.92 2.44
CA LYS A 47 27.30 14.64 1.78
C LYS A 47 26.04 13.79 1.77
N LYS A 48 25.81 13.07 0.67
CA LYS A 48 24.66 12.15 0.56
C LYS A 48 24.98 10.86 1.28
N VAL A 49 24.09 10.47 2.19
CA VAL A 49 24.18 9.24 2.97
C VAL A 49 22.99 8.38 2.58
N ILE A 50 23.26 7.26 1.91
CA ILE A 50 22.25 6.28 1.55
C ILE A 50 22.00 5.38 2.75
N ILE A 51 20.72 5.13 3.01
CA ILE A 51 20.24 4.19 4.01
C ILE A 51 19.49 3.13 3.21
N LEU A 52 19.88 1.86 3.37
CA LEU A 52 19.05 0.75 2.93
C LEU A 52 18.63 -0.09 4.12
N LEU A 53 17.36 -0.48 4.17
CA LEU A 53 16.84 -1.45 5.13
C LEU A 53 16.38 -2.70 4.39
N ASN A 54 16.68 -3.88 4.93
CA ASN A 54 16.09 -5.13 4.44
C ASN A 54 14.59 -5.17 4.73
N ASP A 55 13.77 -5.64 3.78
CA ASP A 55 12.31 -5.58 3.89
C ASP A 55 11.75 -6.53 4.96
N GLN A 56 12.41 -7.66 5.17
CA GLN A 56 12.02 -8.65 6.17
C GLN A 56 12.58 -8.31 7.55
N THR A 57 13.88 -8.06 7.64
CA THR A 57 14.59 -8.01 8.92
C THR A 57 14.76 -6.59 9.47
N LEU A 58 14.54 -5.58 8.64
CA LEU A 58 14.91 -4.18 8.90
C LEU A 58 16.41 -3.99 9.18
N THR A 59 17.27 -4.92 8.78
CA THR A 59 18.71 -4.79 8.92
C THR A 59 19.20 -3.58 8.13
N PRO A 60 19.94 -2.64 8.75
CA PRO A 60 20.40 -1.43 8.09
C PRO A 60 21.77 -1.59 7.43
N ILE A 61 21.94 -0.95 6.28
CA ILE A 61 23.25 -0.60 5.71
C ILE A 61 23.32 0.90 5.45
N ILE A 62 24.43 1.51 5.86
CA ILE A 62 24.62 2.96 5.86
C ILE A 62 25.85 3.30 5.01
N LEU A 63 25.62 3.87 3.83
CA LEU A 63 26.66 4.25 2.86
C LEU A 63 26.80 5.76 2.80
N GLN A 64 27.95 6.28 3.21
CA GLN A 64 28.23 7.71 3.30
C GLN A 64 29.02 8.24 2.10
N ASP A 65 28.77 9.51 1.82
CA ASP A 65 29.50 10.31 0.84
C ASP A 65 29.34 9.80 -0.58
N ILE A 66 28.10 9.49 -0.97
CA ILE A 66 27.78 8.97 -2.30
C ILE A 66 27.80 10.09 -3.33
N ASN A 67 29.01 10.38 -3.80
CA ASN A 67 29.32 11.30 -4.88
C ASN A 67 29.22 10.62 -6.26
N ALA A 68 29.46 11.37 -7.34
CA ALA A 68 29.33 10.86 -8.71
C ALA A 68 30.20 9.64 -9.03
N GLN A 69 31.38 9.52 -8.41
CA GLN A 69 32.27 8.38 -8.59
C GLN A 69 31.72 7.15 -7.85
N LYS A 70 31.38 7.30 -6.56
CA LYS A 70 30.86 6.20 -5.74
C LYS A 70 29.52 5.64 -6.23
N LYS A 71 28.70 6.44 -6.92
CA LYS A 71 27.50 5.94 -7.59
C LYS A 71 27.81 4.78 -8.56
N LYS A 72 28.93 4.85 -9.27
CA LYS A 72 29.36 3.80 -10.21
C LYS A 72 29.88 2.54 -9.52
N GLN A 73 30.18 2.64 -8.22
CA GLN A 73 30.70 1.55 -7.39
C GLN A 73 29.61 0.91 -6.53
N LEU A 74 28.34 1.34 -6.65
CA LEU A 74 27.26 0.81 -5.81
C LEU A 74 27.01 -0.69 -6.02
N SER A 75 27.32 -1.23 -7.20
CA SER A 75 27.26 -2.67 -7.46
C SER A 75 28.22 -3.48 -6.58
N GLU A 76 29.30 -2.87 -6.11
CA GLU A 76 30.32 -3.48 -5.25
C GLU A 76 30.12 -3.11 -3.77
N LEU A 77 29.84 -1.82 -3.50
CA LEU A 77 29.68 -1.29 -2.15
C LEU A 77 28.47 -1.87 -1.41
N ILE A 78 27.38 -2.15 -2.12
CA ILE A 78 26.15 -2.67 -1.48
C ILE A 78 26.36 -4.11 -0.99
N PRO A 79 26.86 -5.07 -1.80
CA PRO A 79 27.19 -6.41 -1.30
C PRO A 79 28.20 -6.40 -0.17
N GLU A 80 29.22 -5.53 -0.23
CA GLU A 80 30.20 -5.36 0.85
C GLU A 80 29.53 -4.90 2.16
N ALA A 81 28.64 -3.90 2.09
CA ALA A 81 27.91 -3.43 3.26
C ALA A 81 26.93 -4.47 3.83
N ILE A 82 26.29 -5.27 2.97
CA ILE A 82 25.45 -6.39 3.39
C ILE A 82 26.28 -7.41 4.17
N ARG A 83 27.47 -7.78 3.67
CA ARG A 83 28.37 -8.70 4.37
C ARG A 83 28.70 -8.17 5.77
N ILE A 84 29.09 -6.91 5.89
CA ILE A 84 29.39 -6.27 7.18
C ILE A 84 28.16 -6.30 8.11
N ALA A 85 26.96 -6.00 7.59
CA ALA A 85 25.73 -6.03 8.38
C ALA A 85 25.42 -7.44 8.92
N PHE A 86 25.65 -8.47 8.11
CA PHE A 86 25.39 -9.85 8.50
C PHE A 86 26.45 -10.35 9.49
N GLU A 87 27.70 -9.94 9.33
CA GLU A 87 28.76 -10.19 10.32
C GLU A 87 28.46 -9.55 11.67
N ILE A 88 27.92 -8.32 11.69
CA ILE A 88 27.46 -7.65 12.92
C ILE A 88 26.42 -8.51 13.65
N ALA A 89 25.53 -9.18 12.91
CA ALA A 89 24.52 -10.08 13.47
C ALA A 89 25.08 -11.45 13.90
N GLY A 90 26.35 -11.75 13.61
CA GLY A 90 27.01 -13.02 13.93
C GLY A 90 26.74 -14.13 12.92
N ILE A 91 26.41 -13.79 11.68
CA ILE A 91 26.19 -14.77 10.59
C ILE A 91 27.54 -15.27 10.07
N SER A 92 27.64 -16.58 9.80
CA SER A 92 28.87 -17.18 9.28
C SER A 92 29.14 -16.75 7.83
N SER A 93 30.42 -16.69 7.45
CA SER A 93 30.82 -16.26 6.11
C SER A 93 30.23 -17.15 5.01
N GLU A 94 30.13 -18.46 5.26
CA GLU A 94 29.53 -19.42 4.32
C GLU A 94 28.06 -19.08 4.04
N LYS A 95 27.30 -18.71 5.07
CA LYS A 95 25.89 -18.36 4.93
C LYS A 95 25.69 -17.00 4.27
N ILE A 96 26.60 -16.07 4.50
CA ILE A 96 26.63 -14.77 3.79
C ILE A 96 26.89 -15.00 2.30
N ASP A 97 27.85 -15.86 1.95
CA ASP A 97 28.19 -16.18 0.57
C ASP A 97 27.02 -16.88 -0.14
N GLU A 98 26.36 -17.82 0.55
CA GLU A 98 25.12 -18.46 0.07
C GLU A 98 24.04 -17.42 -0.22
N TYR A 99 23.78 -16.50 0.73
CA TYR A 99 22.80 -15.43 0.55
C TYR A 99 23.15 -14.53 -0.65
N LEU A 100 24.38 -14.02 -0.74
CA LEU A 100 24.78 -13.11 -1.82
C LEU A 100 24.75 -13.80 -3.19
N LYS A 101 25.10 -15.09 -3.25
CA LYS A 101 25.01 -15.90 -4.46
C LYS A 101 23.55 -16.05 -4.92
N LEU A 102 22.64 -16.38 -4.02
CA LEU A 102 21.20 -16.49 -4.32
C LEU A 102 20.59 -15.14 -4.67
N ALA A 103 21.02 -14.10 -3.96
CA ALA A 103 20.55 -12.75 -4.17
C ALA A 103 20.84 -12.28 -5.59
N GLY A 104 22.01 -12.59 -6.16
CA GLY A 104 22.40 -12.21 -7.52
C GLY A 104 22.49 -10.68 -7.71
N ASP A 105 22.54 -10.26 -8.97
CA ASP A 105 22.79 -8.86 -9.33
C ASP A 105 21.71 -7.89 -8.82
N ILE A 106 22.14 -6.65 -8.58
CA ILE A 106 21.27 -5.60 -8.07
C ILE A 106 20.44 -5.01 -9.21
N GLN A 107 19.12 -4.97 -9.01
CA GLN A 107 18.18 -4.25 -9.86
C GLN A 107 17.40 -3.23 -9.03
N VAL A 108 17.04 -2.11 -9.63
CA VAL A 108 16.44 -0.97 -8.91
C VAL A 108 15.05 -0.67 -9.44
N THR A 109 14.10 -0.46 -8.53
CA THR A 109 12.73 -0.04 -8.87
C THR A 109 12.27 1.08 -7.96
N THR A 110 11.14 1.72 -8.31
CA THR A 110 10.49 2.67 -7.42
C THR A 110 9.86 1.94 -6.24
N THR A 111 10.14 2.40 -5.02
CA THR A 111 9.53 1.83 -3.80
C THR A 111 8.00 1.87 -3.87
N SER A 112 7.37 0.77 -3.46
CA SER A 112 5.92 0.64 -3.30
C SER A 112 5.51 0.18 -1.88
N ASN A 113 6.45 -0.28 -1.04
CA ASN A 113 6.17 -0.77 0.31
C ASN A 113 6.13 0.37 1.33
N ARG A 114 4.93 0.91 1.56
CA ARG A 114 4.69 2.00 2.52
C ARG A 114 5.06 1.64 3.96
N SER A 115 5.03 0.36 4.33
CA SER A 115 5.35 -0.06 5.71
C SER A 115 6.83 0.06 6.03
N VAL A 116 7.70 -0.31 5.07
CA VAL A 116 9.16 -0.22 5.22
C VAL A 116 9.61 1.24 5.08
N LEU A 117 8.93 2.04 4.25
CA LEU A 117 9.19 3.48 4.12
C LEU A 117 9.09 4.23 5.48
N GLY A 118 8.13 3.88 6.33
CA GLY A 118 8.04 4.44 7.68
C GLY A 118 9.27 4.13 8.54
N SER A 119 9.73 2.87 8.54
CA SER A 119 10.94 2.45 9.26
C SER A 119 12.21 3.11 8.72
N VAL A 120 12.36 3.19 7.39
CA VAL A 120 13.52 3.86 6.76
C VAL A 120 13.55 5.35 7.12
N ASN A 121 12.39 6.01 7.18
CA ASN A 121 12.33 7.43 7.55
C ASN A 121 12.66 7.65 9.03
N LEU A 122 12.26 6.76 9.94
CA LEU A 122 12.66 6.82 11.35
C LEU A 122 14.18 6.69 11.50
N VAL A 123 14.80 5.72 10.83
CA VAL A 123 16.27 5.58 10.82
C VAL A 123 16.91 6.82 10.20
N ALA A 124 16.33 7.39 9.15
CA ALA A 124 16.84 8.61 8.51
C ALA A 124 16.80 9.84 9.44
N GLU A 125 15.74 9.97 10.24
CA GLU A 125 15.60 11.03 11.25
C GLU A 125 16.67 10.86 12.33
N GLU A 126 16.75 9.68 12.95
CA GLU A 126 17.73 9.40 14.00
C GLU A 126 19.18 9.51 13.50
N LEU A 127 19.45 9.08 12.25
CA LEU A 127 20.78 9.18 11.65
C LEU A 127 21.22 10.63 11.44
N SER A 128 20.29 11.58 11.30
CA SER A 128 20.63 12.99 11.11
C SER A 128 21.31 13.60 12.34
N ASP A 129 21.03 13.05 13.52
CA ASP A 129 21.66 13.44 14.79
C ASP A 129 22.88 12.59 15.15
N PHE A 130 23.14 11.51 14.40
CA PHE A 130 24.23 10.58 14.66
C PHE A 130 25.56 11.10 14.09
N ARG A 131 26.65 10.93 14.84
CA ARG A 131 28.00 11.27 14.35
C ARG A 131 28.53 10.17 13.42
N LEU A 132 28.39 10.39 12.12
CA LEU A 132 28.98 9.53 11.10
C LEU A 132 30.50 9.64 11.05
N ASN A 133 31.19 8.51 10.81
CA ASN A 133 32.62 8.50 10.55
C ASN A 133 32.88 8.93 9.11
N ILE A 134 33.23 10.21 8.93
CA ILE A 134 33.46 10.83 7.62
C ILE A 134 34.57 10.19 6.78
N ASN A 135 35.43 9.36 7.39
CA ASN A 135 36.53 8.68 6.72
C ASN A 135 36.14 7.30 6.19
N GLN A 136 34.93 6.81 6.50
CA GLN A 136 34.44 5.51 6.06
C GLN A 136 33.27 5.67 5.08
N THR A 137 33.31 4.93 3.97
CA THR A 137 32.15 4.84 3.07
C THR A 137 31.05 3.99 3.72
N ILE A 138 31.40 2.85 4.33
CA ILE A 138 30.46 1.99 5.05
C ILE A 138 30.61 2.25 6.54
N ASN A 139 29.56 2.77 7.19
CA ASN A 139 29.62 3.18 8.59
C ASN A 139 29.28 2.02 9.54
N ARG A 140 30.26 1.14 9.79
CA ARG A 140 30.07 -0.08 10.60
C ARG A 140 29.52 0.19 12.01
N GLU A 141 30.07 1.17 12.73
CA GLU A 141 29.65 1.49 14.10
C GLU A 141 28.17 1.91 14.18
N VAL A 142 27.75 2.72 13.20
CA VAL A 142 26.38 3.19 13.06
C VAL A 142 25.46 2.02 12.73
N MET A 143 25.87 1.15 11.81
CA MET A 143 25.14 -0.08 11.49
C MET A 143 25.01 -0.99 12.72
N THR A 144 26.05 -1.14 13.54
CA THR A 144 25.98 -1.90 14.80
C THR A 144 24.97 -1.30 15.77
N TYR A 145 24.93 0.02 15.89
CA TYR A 145 23.94 0.71 16.74
C TYR A 145 22.51 0.40 16.28
N PHE A 146 22.20 0.69 15.01
CA PHE A 146 20.85 0.47 14.48
C PHE A 146 20.47 -1.01 14.36
N SER A 147 21.46 -1.91 14.21
CA SER A 147 21.19 -3.35 14.18
C SER A 147 20.70 -3.89 15.53
N ASN A 148 21.06 -3.23 16.62
CA ASN A 148 20.64 -3.57 17.99
C ASN A 148 19.49 -2.68 18.49
N TYR A 149 19.04 -1.73 17.68
CA TYR A 149 17.97 -0.79 18.04
C TYR A 149 16.60 -1.47 18.05
N ILE A 150 15.76 -1.09 19.01
CA ILE A 150 14.40 -1.63 19.17
C ILE A 150 13.47 -0.90 18.21
N HIS A 151 13.06 -1.58 17.15
CA HIS A 151 12.02 -1.09 16.25
C HIS A 151 10.63 -1.54 16.72
N SER A 152 9.70 -0.60 16.89
CA SER A 152 8.32 -0.91 17.31
C SER A 152 7.61 -1.95 16.43
N LYS A 153 7.95 -2.02 15.14
CA LYS A 153 7.46 -3.06 14.22
C LYS A 153 7.97 -4.46 14.59
N LEU A 154 9.24 -4.57 14.97
CA LEU A 154 9.86 -5.83 15.40
C LEU A 154 9.37 -6.25 16.79
N THR A 155 9.21 -5.30 17.71
CA THR A 155 8.67 -5.57 19.06
C THR A 155 7.27 -6.17 19.00
N LYS A 156 6.42 -5.71 18.08
CA LYS A 156 5.08 -6.30 17.86
C LYS A 156 5.12 -7.74 17.35
N GLN A 157 6.24 -8.17 16.79
CA GLN A 157 6.48 -9.54 16.32
C GLN A 157 7.24 -10.38 17.36
N GLY A 158 7.54 -9.83 18.53
CA GLY A 158 8.27 -10.52 19.61
C GLY A 158 9.79 -10.41 19.53
N TYR A 159 10.33 -9.61 18.60
CA TYR A 159 11.77 -9.44 18.44
C TYR A 159 12.30 -8.18 19.14
N PHE A 160 13.54 -8.25 19.60
CA PHE A 160 14.22 -7.12 20.25
C PHE A 160 15.10 -6.31 19.31
N SER A 161 15.62 -6.91 18.23
CA SER A 161 16.57 -6.26 17.33
C SER A 161 16.49 -6.81 15.90
N SER A 162 16.96 -6.05 14.91
CA SER A 162 17.05 -6.54 13.52
C SER A 162 18.12 -7.63 13.35
N ALA A 163 19.18 -7.63 14.18
CA ALA A 163 20.17 -8.70 14.22
C ALA A 163 19.54 -10.06 14.58
N GLU A 164 18.63 -10.07 15.55
CA GLU A 164 17.91 -11.28 15.96
C GLU A 164 17.03 -11.83 14.84
N VAL A 165 16.24 -10.97 14.20
CA VAL A 165 15.37 -11.34 13.07
C VAL A 165 16.18 -11.87 11.90
N LEU A 166 17.33 -11.25 11.62
CA LEU A 166 18.23 -11.67 10.55
C LEU A 166 18.82 -13.06 10.81
N ARG A 167 19.25 -13.34 12.03
CA ARG A 167 19.72 -14.69 12.43
C ARG A 167 18.63 -15.74 12.22
N GLU A 168 17.41 -15.46 12.65
CA GLU A 168 16.32 -16.41 12.46
C GLU A 168 15.98 -16.62 10.97
N ALA A 169 15.96 -15.54 10.19
CA ALA A 169 15.69 -15.60 8.76
C ALA A 169 16.74 -16.43 8.00
N LEU A 170 18.03 -16.23 8.32
CA LEU A 170 19.12 -16.97 7.68
C LEU A 170 19.35 -18.38 8.22
N ASN A 171 18.78 -18.74 9.39
CA ASN A 171 18.79 -20.12 9.87
C ASN A 171 17.83 -21.03 9.08
N LYS A 172 16.90 -20.46 8.32
CA LYS A 172 15.97 -21.20 7.44
C LYS A 172 16.66 -21.52 6.12
N SER A 173 16.07 -22.45 5.35
CA SER A 173 16.52 -22.70 3.97
C SER A 173 16.37 -21.42 3.15
N LEU A 174 17.41 -21.09 2.38
CA LEU A 174 17.38 -19.91 1.51
C LEU A 174 16.95 -20.32 0.12
N GLU A 175 15.89 -19.68 -0.37
CA GLU A 175 15.40 -19.83 -1.72
C GLU A 175 14.89 -18.47 -2.22
N VAL A 176 15.18 -18.16 -3.48
CA VAL A 176 14.53 -17.05 -4.17
C VAL A 176 13.39 -17.66 -4.94
N LEU A 177 12.16 -17.33 -4.52
CA LEU A 177 10.96 -17.79 -5.19
C LEU A 177 10.81 -16.99 -6.48
N GLU A 178 10.59 -17.68 -7.60
CA GLU A 178 10.19 -16.99 -8.82
C GLU A 178 8.79 -16.40 -8.61
N SER A 179 8.59 -15.18 -9.11
CA SER A 179 7.24 -14.64 -9.23
C SER A 179 6.50 -15.54 -10.21
N VAL A 180 5.66 -16.43 -9.68
CA VAL A 180 4.66 -17.09 -10.50
C VAL A 180 3.79 -15.96 -11.03
N GLU A 181 3.69 -15.82 -12.35
CA GLU A 181 2.61 -15.04 -12.96
C GLU A 181 1.31 -15.63 -12.39
N THR A 182 0.77 -15.02 -11.35
CA THR A 182 -0.48 -15.47 -10.77
C THR A 182 -1.49 -15.33 -11.89
N GLU A 183 -2.13 -16.43 -12.29
CA GLU A 183 -3.22 -16.35 -13.25
C GLU A 183 -4.16 -15.22 -12.79
N PRO A 184 -4.58 -14.35 -13.72
CA PRO A 184 -5.41 -13.21 -13.36
C PRO A 184 -6.61 -13.74 -12.59
N TYR A 185 -6.79 -13.25 -11.36
CA TYR A 185 -7.90 -13.67 -10.51
C TYR A 185 -9.20 -13.51 -11.30
N LEU A 186 -9.87 -14.62 -11.57
CA LEU A 186 -11.11 -14.61 -12.32
C LEU A 186 -12.23 -14.15 -11.39
N ILE A 187 -12.79 -12.98 -11.69
CA ILE A 187 -13.95 -12.47 -10.95
C ILE A 187 -15.18 -13.22 -11.46
N GLU A 188 -15.73 -14.10 -10.61
CA GLU A 188 -17.01 -14.76 -10.88
C GLU A 188 -18.17 -13.77 -10.66
N LYS A 189 -18.87 -13.42 -11.74
CA LYS A 189 -20.03 -12.53 -11.69
C LYS A 189 -21.27 -13.28 -11.21
N THR A 190 -21.51 -13.22 -9.91
CA THR A 190 -22.68 -13.83 -9.29
C THR A 190 -23.88 -12.86 -9.15
N TRP A 191 -23.63 -11.55 -9.30
CA TRP A 191 -24.64 -10.49 -9.33
C TRP A 191 -25.09 -10.17 -10.76
N ASP A 192 -26.25 -9.55 -10.90
CA ASP A 192 -26.85 -9.17 -12.18
C ASP A 192 -27.66 -7.86 -12.04
N TYR A 193 -27.07 -6.74 -12.47
CA TYR A 193 -27.74 -5.43 -12.42
C TYR A 193 -28.69 -5.17 -13.60
N SER A 194 -28.69 -6.01 -14.64
CA SER A 194 -29.56 -5.82 -15.82
C SER A 194 -31.04 -5.83 -15.46
N LYS A 195 -31.39 -6.53 -14.37
CA LYS A 195 -32.74 -6.66 -13.83
C LYS A 195 -33.22 -5.44 -13.04
N PHE A 196 -32.33 -4.52 -12.69
CA PHE A 196 -32.62 -3.37 -11.83
C PHE A 196 -32.48 -2.06 -12.59
N SER A 197 -31.51 -1.97 -13.50
CA SER A 197 -31.21 -0.72 -14.24
C SER A 197 -32.30 -0.28 -15.24
N GLN A 198 -33.25 -1.16 -15.58
CA GLN A 198 -34.29 -0.90 -16.58
C GLN A 198 -35.71 -0.80 -15.99
N VAL A 199 -35.83 -0.84 -14.67
CA VAL A 199 -37.14 -0.91 -13.99
C VAL A 199 -37.62 0.50 -13.67
N ASP A 200 -38.75 0.90 -14.25
CA ASP A 200 -39.46 2.11 -13.84
C ASP A 200 -40.22 1.87 -12.53
N THR A 201 -39.68 2.42 -11.44
CA THR A 201 -40.21 2.29 -10.08
C THR A 201 -41.28 3.32 -9.74
N SER A 202 -41.56 4.29 -10.62
CA SER A 202 -42.40 5.46 -10.32
C SER A 202 -43.84 5.12 -9.91
N ASN A 203 -44.35 3.97 -10.36
CA ASN A 203 -45.73 3.51 -10.11
C ASN A 203 -45.80 2.25 -9.24
N PHE A 204 -44.75 1.94 -8.49
CA PHE A 204 -44.75 0.76 -7.64
C PHE A 204 -45.76 0.90 -6.50
N SER A 205 -46.55 -0.16 -6.27
CA SER A 205 -47.24 -0.33 -5.00
C SER A 205 -46.23 -0.56 -3.87
N SER A 206 -46.64 -0.34 -2.61
CA SER A 206 -45.80 -0.61 -1.43
C SER A 206 -45.20 -2.02 -1.44
N TYR A 207 -45.97 -3.03 -1.84
CA TYR A 207 -45.51 -4.41 -1.91
C TYR A 207 -44.48 -4.62 -3.04
N GLN A 208 -44.67 -4.00 -4.20
CA GLN A 208 -43.70 -4.04 -5.29
C GLN A 208 -42.40 -3.34 -4.91
N TRP A 209 -42.49 -2.24 -4.15
CA TRP A 209 -41.35 -1.52 -3.62
C TRP A 209 -40.54 -2.38 -2.64
N GLU A 210 -41.19 -2.99 -1.64
CA GLU A 210 -40.52 -3.90 -0.69
C GLU A 210 -39.85 -5.08 -1.42
N THR A 211 -40.57 -5.70 -2.36
CA THR A 211 -40.04 -6.82 -3.15
C THR A 211 -38.82 -6.41 -3.98
N HIS A 212 -38.85 -5.20 -4.55
CA HIS A 212 -37.73 -4.66 -5.32
C HIS A 212 -36.52 -4.36 -4.43
N ILE A 213 -36.72 -3.75 -3.26
CA ILE A 213 -35.66 -3.50 -2.28
C ILE A 213 -35.00 -4.82 -1.87
N GLU A 214 -35.79 -5.83 -1.49
CA GLU A 214 -35.25 -7.12 -1.08
C GLU A 214 -34.43 -7.80 -2.20
N ALA A 215 -34.90 -7.72 -3.44
CA ALA A 215 -34.19 -8.26 -4.59
C ALA A 215 -32.87 -7.50 -4.85
N SER A 216 -32.89 -6.16 -4.75
CA SER A 216 -31.72 -5.30 -4.91
C SER A 216 -30.67 -5.57 -3.82
N ILE A 217 -31.09 -5.68 -2.56
CA ILE A 217 -30.20 -6.02 -1.43
C ILE A 217 -29.55 -7.39 -1.66
N LYS A 218 -30.33 -8.42 -2.00
CA LYS A 218 -29.78 -9.76 -2.30
C LYS A 218 -28.80 -9.76 -3.46
N ASN A 219 -28.99 -8.90 -4.45
CA ASN A 219 -28.03 -8.74 -5.54
C ASN A 219 -26.75 -8.05 -5.07
N ASN A 220 -26.87 -7.01 -4.26
CA ASN A 220 -25.74 -6.29 -3.66
C ASN A 220 -24.93 -7.18 -2.72
N GLU A 221 -25.56 -8.09 -1.96
CA GLU A 221 -24.87 -9.08 -1.12
C GLU A 221 -23.93 -9.99 -1.93
N LYS A 222 -24.36 -10.40 -3.14
CA LYS A 222 -23.53 -11.18 -4.06
C LYS A 222 -22.34 -10.38 -4.58
N LEU A 223 -22.58 -9.13 -5.00
CA LEU A 223 -21.52 -8.20 -5.41
C LEU A 223 -20.49 -8.00 -4.30
N LEU A 224 -20.97 -7.74 -3.08
CA LEU A 224 -20.14 -7.50 -1.90
C LEU A 224 -19.32 -8.75 -1.51
N THR A 225 -19.90 -9.94 -1.66
CA THR A 225 -19.19 -11.22 -1.45
C THR A 225 -18.05 -11.36 -2.44
N ALA A 226 -18.31 -11.18 -3.74
CA ALA A 226 -17.27 -11.27 -4.77
C ALA A 226 -16.19 -10.16 -4.61
N PHE A 227 -16.58 -8.95 -4.24
CA PHE A 227 -15.64 -7.86 -3.92
C PHE A 227 -14.71 -8.23 -2.76
N LYS A 228 -15.26 -8.84 -1.69
CA LYS A 228 -14.48 -9.30 -0.54
C LYS A 228 -13.46 -10.36 -0.96
N GLU A 229 -13.87 -11.36 -1.72
CA GLU A 229 -12.99 -12.43 -2.19
C GLU A 229 -11.87 -11.90 -3.11
N TYR A 230 -12.22 -11.05 -4.07
CA TYR A 230 -11.27 -10.36 -4.95
C TYR A 230 -10.24 -9.55 -4.16
N THR A 231 -10.69 -8.75 -3.20
CA THR A 231 -9.78 -7.88 -2.44
C THR A 231 -8.86 -8.66 -1.50
N ILE A 232 -9.31 -9.82 -0.98
CA ILE A 232 -8.43 -10.74 -0.23
C ILE A 232 -7.38 -11.33 -1.17
N ALA A 233 -7.82 -11.92 -2.29
CA ALA A 233 -6.94 -12.65 -3.21
C ALA A 233 -5.90 -11.74 -3.87
N VAL A 234 -6.31 -10.55 -4.33
CA VAL A 234 -5.45 -9.67 -5.14
C VAL A 234 -4.70 -8.64 -4.30
N LYS A 235 -5.27 -8.20 -3.16
CA LYS A 235 -4.70 -7.09 -2.37
C LYS A 235 -4.20 -7.50 -0.99
N GLY A 236 -4.47 -8.72 -0.53
CA GLY A 236 -4.00 -9.23 0.77
C GLY A 236 -4.43 -8.35 1.95
N LEU A 237 -5.61 -7.74 1.88
CA LEU A 237 -6.07 -6.81 2.91
C LEU A 237 -6.38 -7.54 4.22
N SER A 238 -6.04 -6.91 5.35
CA SER A 238 -6.42 -7.41 6.68
C SER A 238 -7.94 -7.46 6.87
N GLU A 239 -8.42 -8.41 7.69
CA GLU A 239 -9.85 -8.56 8.03
C GLU A 239 -10.47 -7.26 8.54
N LYS A 240 -9.76 -6.52 9.41
CA LYS A 240 -10.21 -5.22 9.92
C LYS A 240 -10.46 -4.21 8.79
N THR A 241 -9.60 -4.20 7.79
CA THR A 241 -9.73 -3.29 6.65
C THR A 241 -10.89 -3.69 5.75
N ILE A 242 -11.06 -5.00 5.52
CA ILE A 242 -12.18 -5.55 4.75
C ILE A 242 -13.49 -5.23 5.44
N LYS A 243 -13.64 -5.52 6.73
CA LYS A 243 -14.86 -5.23 7.50
C LYS A 243 -15.32 -3.78 7.31
N ARG A 244 -14.39 -2.83 7.46
CA ARG A 244 -14.67 -1.41 7.25
C ARG A 244 -15.07 -1.09 5.80
N HIS A 245 -14.45 -1.70 4.80
CA HIS A 245 -14.88 -1.52 3.42
C HIS A 245 -16.32 -2.02 3.24
N MET A 246 -16.65 -3.21 3.76
CA MET A 246 -18.00 -3.78 3.68
C MET A 246 -19.03 -2.87 4.33
N GLU A 247 -18.78 -2.34 5.53
CA GLU A 247 -19.69 -1.42 6.23
C GLU A 247 -19.97 -0.14 5.41
N ASN A 248 -18.93 0.47 4.82
CA ASN A 248 -19.10 1.67 4.00
C ASN A 248 -19.86 1.37 2.70
N LEU A 249 -19.57 0.24 2.06
CA LEU A 249 -20.17 -0.13 0.79
C LEU A 249 -21.62 -0.59 0.97
N ASP A 250 -21.93 -1.28 2.06
CA ASP A 250 -23.30 -1.63 2.45
C ASP A 250 -24.14 -0.37 2.65
N TYR A 251 -23.61 0.63 3.39
CA TYR A 251 -24.32 1.89 3.60
C TYR A 251 -24.56 2.66 2.29
N TYR A 252 -23.59 2.68 1.39
CA TYR A 252 -23.76 3.30 0.08
C TYR A 252 -24.75 2.54 -0.83
N LEU A 253 -24.56 1.22 -0.98
CA LEU A 253 -25.32 0.41 -1.93
C LEU A 253 -26.74 0.15 -1.46
N ASN A 254 -26.92 -0.22 -0.19
CA ASN A 254 -28.20 -0.72 0.32
C ASN A 254 -29.06 0.39 0.94
N ILE A 255 -28.45 1.42 1.53
CA ILE A 255 -29.20 2.54 2.08
C ILE A 255 -29.31 3.66 1.05
N TYR A 256 -28.18 4.26 0.66
CA TYR A 256 -28.23 5.46 -0.18
C TYR A 256 -28.76 5.19 -1.60
N LEU A 257 -28.14 4.27 -2.34
CA LEU A 257 -28.53 4.06 -3.74
C LEU A 257 -29.96 3.54 -3.90
N ILE A 258 -30.39 2.60 -3.05
CA ILE A 258 -31.73 2.02 -3.14
C ILE A 258 -32.79 3.00 -2.64
N GLU A 259 -32.63 3.53 -1.43
CA GLU A 259 -33.71 4.27 -0.77
C GLU A 259 -33.78 5.75 -1.18
N TYR A 260 -32.65 6.35 -1.57
CA TYR A 260 -32.58 7.79 -1.86
C TYR A 260 -32.41 8.10 -3.34
N GLU A 261 -31.61 7.31 -4.07
CA GLU A 261 -31.35 7.57 -5.50
C GLU A 261 -32.18 6.69 -6.44
N GLN A 262 -32.75 5.59 -5.94
CA GLN A 262 -33.41 4.55 -6.76
C GLN A 262 -32.51 4.09 -7.92
N ALA A 263 -31.21 3.93 -7.62
CA ALA A 263 -30.16 3.73 -8.59
C ALA A 263 -29.36 2.45 -8.30
N THR A 264 -28.49 2.10 -9.25
CA THR A 264 -27.50 1.03 -9.13
C THR A 264 -26.11 1.65 -9.20
N PRO A 265 -25.04 0.94 -8.81
CA PRO A 265 -23.69 1.45 -9.03
C PRO A 265 -23.33 1.62 -10.52
N LEU A 266 -24.14 1.14 -11.47
CA LEU A 266 -23.83 1.15 -12.90
C LEU A 266 -24.53 2.24 -13.72
N ASN A 267 -25.47 3.00 -13.12
CA ASN A 267 -26.30 3.94 -13.86
C ASN A 267 -26.21 5.39 -13.34
N SER A 268 -25.26 5.69 -12.45
CA SER A 268 -24.98 7.06 -12.02
C SER A 268 -23.50 7.24 -11.67
N THR A 269 -22.81 8.10 -12.42
CA THR A 269 -21.41 8.48 -12.15
C THR A 269 -21.30 9.53 -11.04
N GLU A 270 -22.39 10.24 -10.73
CA GLU A 270 -22.43 11.33 -9.75
C GLU A 270 -22.86 10.88 -8.36
N ALA A 271 -23.66 9.80 -8.25
CA ALA A 271 -24.24 9.34 -6.99
C ALA A 271 -23.17 9.09 -5.90
N ALA A 272 -22.01 8.56 -6.26
CA ALA A 272 -20.93 8.33 -5.30
C ALA A 272 -20.35 9.63 -4.73
N GLY A 273 -20.27 10.70 -5.53
CA GLY A 273 -19.86 12.02 -5.07
C GLY A 273 -20.92 12.66 -4.18
N ASN A 274 -22.18 12.68 -4.64
CA ASN A 274 -23.32 13.27 -3.91
C ASN A 274 -23.55 12.59 -2.55
N PHE A 275 -23.38 11.26 -2.50
CA PHE A 275 -23.37 10.53 -1.25
C PHE A 275 -22.34 11.08 -0.26
N LEU A 276 -21.13 11.39 -0.73
CA LEU A 276 -20.04 11.84 0.14
C LEU A 276 -20.16 13.32 0.52
N SER A 277 -20.59 14.19 -0.40
CA SER A 277 -20.68 15.63 -0.15
C SER A 277 -21.89 16.02 0.69
N SER A 278 -22.98 15.26 0.63
CA SER A 278 -24.23 15.60 1.32
C SER A 278 -24.70 14.48 2.26
N PHE A 279 -25.08 13.32 1.71
CA PHE A 279 -25.79 12.31 2.50
C PHE A 279 -24.96 11.78 3.68
N PHE A 280 -23.70 11.41 3.44
CA PHE A 280 -22.81 10.83 4.44
C PHE A 280 -22.50 11.83 5.55
N VAL A 281 -22.27 13.11 5.22
CA VAL A 281 -21.92 14.13 6.22
C VAL A 281 -23.13 14.62 7.02
N GLU A 282 -24.34 14.57 6.45
CA GLU A 282 -25.57 14.98 7.13
C GLU A 282 -26.21 13.86 7.96
N LYS A 283 -26.13 12.62 7.49
CA LYS A 283 -26.91 11.49 8.03
C LYS A 283 -26.08 10.48 8.81
N SER A 284 -24.76 10.46 8.65
CA SER A 284 -23.91 9.53 9.40
C SER A 284 -23.56 10.09 10.78
N LEU A 285 -24.08 9.46 11.84
CA LEU A 285 -23.83 9.87 13.25
C LEU A 285 -22.34 9.85 13.67
N ALA A 286 -21.45 9.29 12.84
CA ALA A 286 -20.00 9.23 13.06
C ALA A 286 -19.20 9.89 11.91
N SER A 287 -19.81 10.82 11.18
CA SER A 287 -19.14 11.58 10.13
C SER A 287 -18.01 12.43 10.70
N SER A 288 -16.82 12.25 10.16
CA SER A 288 -15.62 13.04 10.42
C SER A 288 -14.82 13.11 9.13
N SER A 289 -13.91 14.08 9.01
CA SER A 289 -13.00 14.15 7.85
C SER A 289 -12.27 12.81 7.62
N ALA A 290 -11.94 12.10 8.70
CA ALA A 290 -11.28 10.80 8.63
C ALA A 290 -12.21 9.69 8.11
N SER A 291 -13.43 9.55 8.64
CA SER A 291 -14.37 8.51 8.20
C SER A 291 -14.88 8.77 6.77
N LEU A 292 -15.08 10.03 6.39
CA LEU A 292 -15.45 10.42 5.02
C LEU A 292 -14.37 10.03 3.99
N LYS A 293 -13.11 10.39 4.25
CA LYS A 293 -11.98 10.00 3.38
C LYS A 293 -11.83 8.48 3.28
N GLN A 294 -12.11 7.76 4.36
CA GLN A 294 -12.11 6.30 4.37
C GLN A 294 -13.24 5.73 3.51
N CYS A 295 -14.45 6.29 3.61
CA CYS A 295 -15.59 5.91 2.79
C CYS A 295 -15.31 6.14 1.29
N GLY A 296 -14.81 7.32 0.93
CA GLY A 296 -14.38 7.60 -0.45
C GLY A 296 -13.32 6.60 -0.96
N SER A 297 -12.38 6.17 -0.10
CA SER A 297 -11.41 5.13 -0.45
C SER A 297 -12.04 3.74 -0.65
N SER A 298 -13.14 3.44 0.04
CA SER A 298 -13.93 2.21 -0.18
C SER A 298 -14.63 2.27 -1.54
N LEU A 299 -15.29 3.39 -1.85
CA LEU A 299 -16.01 3.57 -3.12
C LEU A 299 -15.07 3.47 -4.34
N LYS A 300 -13.90 4.12 -4.30
CA LYS A 300 -12.91 3.97 -5.39
C LYS A 300 -12.50 2.52 -5.64
N LYS A 301 -12.43 1.69 -4.58
CA LYS A 301 -12.10 0.27 -4.72
C LYS A 301 -13.27 -0.52 -5.31
N LEU A 302 -14.50 -0.22 -4.90
CA LEU A 302 -15.69 -0.83 -5.48
C LEU A 302 -15.74 -0.57 -6.99
N TYR A 303 -15.59 0.68 -7.41
CA TYR A 303 -15.62 1.03 -8.84
C TYR A 303 -14.44 0.46 -9.61
N GLN A 304 -13.24 0.42 -9.01
CA GLN A 304 -12.13 -0.33 -9.62
C GLN A 304 -12.49 -1.80 -9.82
N PHE A 305 -13.07 -2.46 -8.81
CA PHE A 305 -13.51 -3.85 -8.91
C PHE A 305 -14.57 -4.06 -10.01
N LEU A 306 -15.55 -3.16 -10.12
CA LEU A 306 -16.54 -3.19 -11.21
C LEU A 306 -15.89 -3.04 -12.59
N TYR A 307 -14.84 -2.24 -12.72
CA TYR A 307 -14.07 -2.14 -13.96
C TYR A 307 -13.29 -3.43 -14.27
N GLU A 308 -12.61 -4.02 -13.29
CA GLU A 308 -11.90 -5.30 -13.45
C GLU A 308 -12.87 -6.45 -13.78
N ALA A 309 -14.09 -6.39 -13.22
CA ALA A 309 -15.16 -7.31 -13.57
C ALA A 309 -15.72 -7.04 -14.99
N GLY A 310 -15.43 -5.90 -15.61
CA GLY A 310 -16.01 -5.52 -16.90
C GLY A 310 -17.48 -5.11 -16.82
N GLU A 311 -17.95 -4.62 -15.67
CA GLU A 311 -19.28 -4.01 -15.51
C GLU A 311 -19.30 -2.55 -16.02
N ILE A 312 -18.16 -1.86 -15.95
CA ILE A 312 -18.06 -0.45 -16.34
C ILE A 312 -16.88 -0.23 -17.29
N SER A 313 -16.98 0.81 -18.12
CA SER A 313 -15.89 1.22 -19.00
C SER A 313 -14.80 1.98 -18.23
N LYS A 314 -13.61 2.08 -18.83
CA LYS A 314 -12.51 2.90 -18.30
C LYS A 314 -12.89 4.37 -18.14
N ASN A 315 -13.72 4.91 -19.05
CA ASN A 315 -14.18 6.29 -18.98
C ASN A 315 -15.15 6.48 -17.82
N TYR A 316 -16.10 5.55 -17.64
CA TYR A 316 -17.01 5.56 -16.49
C TYR A 316 -16.23 5.51 -15.17
N LEU A 317 -15.22 4.64 -15.07
CA LEU A 317 -14.32 4.58 -13.91
C LEU A 317 -13.61 5.92 -13.65
N ALA A 318 -13.19 6.63 -14.70
CA ALA A 318 -12.53 7.93 -14.56
C ALA A 318 -13.50 8.99 -14.03
N GLU A 319 -14.71 9.06 -14.58
CA GLU A 319 -15.76 10.00 -14.19
C GLU A 319 -16.17 9.82 -12.74
N VAL A 320 -16.50 8.58 -12.33
CA VAL A 320 -16.90 8.31 -10.94
C VAL A 320 -15.75 8.57 -9.95
N ASN A 321 -14.50 8.33 -10.34
CA ASN A 321 -13.35 8.63 -9.48
C ASN A 321 -13.15 10.14 -9.26
N GLU A 322 -13.47 10.96 -10.26
CA GLU A 322 -13.45 12.42 -10.13
C GLU A 322 -14.64 12.89 -9.29
N SER A 323 -15.84 12.36 -9.51
CA SER A 323 -17.02 12.63 -8.67
C SER A 323 -16.76 12.30 -7.20
N ILE A 324 -16.19 11.12 -6.89
CA ILE A 324 -15.81 10.74 -5.52
C ILE A 324 -14.77 11.72 -4.95
N LYS A 325 -13.81 12.17 -5.76
CA LYS A 325 -12.76 13.10 -5.31
C LYS A 325 -13.37 14.45 -4.92
N LEU A 326 -14.25 14.99 -5.76
CA LEU A 326 -14.96 16.24 -5.49
C LEU A 326 -15.87 16.09 -4.27
N GLY A 327 -16.64 15.00 -4.20
CA GLY A 327 -17.53 14.73 -3.06
C GLY A 327 -16.80 14.61 -1.72
N VAL A 328 -15.61 13.98 -1.69
CA VAL A 328 -14.76 13.99 -0.48
C VAL A 328 -14.30 15.41 -0.14
N GLN A 329 -13.90 16.22 -1.13
CA GLN A 329 -13.43 17.58 -0.89
C GLN A 329 -14.55 18.43 -0.29
N GLU A 330 -15.70 18.49 -0.95
CA GLU A 330 -16.87 19.25 -0.51
C GLU A 330 -17.36 18.79 0.86
N GLY A 331 -17.44 17.47 1.09
CA GLY A 331 -17.85 16.96 2.40
C GLY A 331 -16.86 17.28 3.52
N VAL A 332 -15.55 17.37 3.24
CA VAL A 332 -14.56 17.82 4.23
C VAL A 332 -14.73 19.31 4.53
N GLU A 333 -14.98 20.13 3.51
CA GLU A 333 -15.26 21.55 3.68
C GLU A 333 -16.52 21.74 4.54
N TYR A 334 -17.62 21.05 4.21
CA TYR A 334 -18.86 21.06 4.99
C TYR A 334 -18.62 20.75 6.47
N LEU A 335 -17.94 19.63 6.77
CA LEU A 335 -17.67 19.23 8.15
C LEU A 335 -16.86 20.29 8.90
N GLY A 336 -15.84 20.88 8.26
CA GLY A 336 -15.06 21.97 8.86
C GLY A 336 -15.92 23.19 9.22
N TYR A 337 -16.82 23.60 8.31
CA TYR A 337 -17.74 24.71 8.57
C TYR A 337 -18.72 24.42 9.71
N THR A 338 -19.23 23.20 9.83
CA THR A 338 -20.14 22.82 10.92
C THR A 338 -19.44 22.72 12.28
N GLU A 339 -18.18 22.28 12.31
CA GLU A 339 -17.35 22.24 13.53
C GLU A 339 -17.04 23.65 14.05
N ASP A 340 -16.88 24.62 13.14
CA ASP A 340 -16.64 26.05 13.46
C ASP A 340 -17.92 26.84 13.83
N GLY A 341 -19.07 26.16 13.95
CA GLY A 341 -20.34 26.77 14.36
C GLY A 341 -21.07 27.53 13.24
N GLY A 342 -20.70 27.31 11.99
CA GLY A 342 -21.41 27.84 10.83
C GLY A 342 -22.72 27.09 10.53
N SER A 343 -23.75 27.82 10.09
CA SER A 343 -24.97 27.26 9.50
C SER A 343 -24.83 27.27 7.97
N TRP A 344 -24.97 26.11 7.34
CA TRP A 344 -24.97 25.95 5.88
C TRP A 344 -26.38 26.09 5.28
N PHE A 345 -27.13 27.12 5.69
CA PHE A 345 -28.40 27.55 5.08
C PHE A 345 -28.65 29.03 5.37
#